data_AF-A0A0R0JPK5-F1
#
_entry.id   AF-A0A0R0JPK5-F1
#
_cell.length_a   1.000
_cell.length_b   1.000
_cell.length_c   1.000
_cell.angle_alpha   90.00
_cell.angle_beta   90.00
_cell.angle_gamma   90.00
#
_symmetry.space_group_name_H-M   'P 1'
#
loop_
_entity.id
_entity.type
_entity.pdbx_description
1 polymer ?
#
loop_
_entity_poly.entity_id
_entity_poly.type
_entity_poly.pdbx_seq_one_letter_code
_entity_poly.pdbx_strand_id
1 'polypeptide(L)'
;MNSNTRPSCLTYVDWNCASFRRAVIASLVQGVYILEHDRQKNRLGTKSLSPPWWEFFHFHLHNVLVDSADFSMFGAILELRLPPNYPKTFALNTPKYVIAFRVRAETS
;
A
#
# COMPACT_ATOMS: atom_id res chain seq x y z
N MET A 1 -36.23 -15.04 9.53
CA MET A 1 -35.78 -13.65 9.76
C MET A 1 -34.49 -13.44 8.99
N ASN A 2 -34.26 -12.24 8.45
CA ASN A 2 -33.16 -12.01 7.51
C ASN A 2 -31.82 -12.10 8.23
N SER A 3 -30.90 -12.91 7.71
CA SER A 3 -29.51 -12.92 8.15
C SER A 3 -28.86 -11.60 7.74
N ASN A 4 -28.78 -10.66 8.68
CA ASN A 4 -28.01 -9.43 8.52
C ASN A 4 -26.52 -9.79 8.45
N THR A 5 -26.05 -10.17 7.26
CA THR A 5 -24.64 -10.32 6.89
C THR A 5 -23.99 -8.94 6.82
N ARG A 6 -23.92 -8.27 7.97
CA ARG A 6 -23.09 -7.10 8.24
C ARG A 6 -21.67 -7.46 7.80
N PRO A 7 -21.04 -6.73 6.86
CA PRO A 7 -19.67 -7.02 6.45
C PRO A 7 -18.73 -6.90 7.66
N SER A 8 -18.34 -8.03 8.23
CA SER A 8 -17.60 -8.12 9.50
C SER A 8 -16.21 -7.50 9.44
N CYS A 9 -15.69 -7.29 8.24
CA CYS A 9 -14.36 -6.76 7.97
C CYS A 9 -14.27 -5.22 8.00
N LEU A 10 -15.36 -4.49 8.26
CA LEU A 10 -15.40 -3.03 8.11
C LEU A 10 -14.77 -2.23 9.27
N THR A 11 -14.56 -2.85 10.43
CA THR A 11 -14.10 -2.14 11.64
C THR A 11 -12.59 -2.22 11.87
N TYR A 12 -11.84 -2.85 10.97
CA TYR A 12 -10.62 -3.53 11.41
C TYR A 12 -9.56 -3.82 10.33
N VAL A 13 -8.31 -3.99 10.75
CA VAL A 13 -7.23 -4.59 9.94
C VAL A 13 -7.32 -6.12 10.09
N ASP A 14 -7.98 -6.77 9.14
CA ASP A 14 -8.02 -8.23 9.03
C ASP A 14 -7.54 -8.68 7.66
N TRP A 15 -6.31 -9.19 7.59
CA TRP A 15 -5.71 -9.68 6.34
C TRP A 15 -6.35 -10.98 5.81
N ASN A 16 -7.09 -11.69 6.66
CA ASN A 16 -7.83 -12.88 6.27
C ASN A 16 -9.07 -12.51 5.46
N CYS A 17 -9.67 -11.33 5.71
CA CYS A 17 -10.79 -10.85 4.92
C CYS A 17 -10.38 -10.33 3.54
N ALA A 18 -10.88 -11.01 2.50
CA ALA A 18 -10.53 -10.75 1.11
C ALA A 18 -10.90 -9.34 0.61
N SER A 19 -11.93 -8.68 1.16
CA SER A 19 -12.28 -7.29 0.79
C SER A 19 -11.34 -6.28 1.40
N PHE A 20 -11.03 -6.40 2.70
CA PHE A 20 -10.02 -5.57 3.36
C PHE A 20 -8.65 -5.72 2.69
N ARG A 21 -8.19 -6.96 2.48
CA ARG A 21 -6.92 -7.24 1.79
C ARG A 21 -6.84 -6.63 0.39
N ARG A 22 -7.93 -6.65 -0.39
CA ARG A 22 -8.00 -5.96 -1.70
C ARG A 22 -7.88 -4.45 -1.55
N ALA A 23 -8.54 -3.84 -0.56
CA ALA A 23 -8.45 -2.40 -0.32
C ALA A 23 -7.03 -1.96 0.05
N VAL A 24 -6.33 -2.70 0.93
CA VAL A 24 -4.92 -2.42 1.25
C VAL A 24 -4.04 -2.55 0.01
N ILE A 25 -4.09 -3.69 -0.69
CA ILE A 25 -3.24 -3.92 -1.88
C ILE A 25 -3.48 -2.87 -2.97
N ALA A 26 -4.74 -2.49 -3.23
CA ALA A 26 -5.06 -1.42 -4.17
C ALA A 26 -4.48 -0.07 -3.73
N SER A 27 -4.55 0.26 -2.43
CA SER A 27 -3.95 1.47 -1.87
C SER A 27 -2.43 1.48 -2.00
N LEU A 28 -1.75 0.37 -1.67
CA LEU A 28 -0.30 0.25 -1.79
C LEU A 28 0.18 0.41 -3.25
N VAL A 29 -0.52 -0.23 -4.21
CA VAL A 29 -0.22 -0.08 -5.66
C VAL A 29 -0.48 1.35 -6.14
N GLN A 30 -1.58 1.97 -5.71
CA GLN A 30 -1.90 3.37 -6.06
C GLN A 30 -0.89 4.35 -5.46
N GLY A 31 -0.37 4.07 -4.26
CA GLY A 31 0.75 4.81 -3.66
C GLY A 31 2.01 4.73 -4.53
N VAL A 32 2.37 3.55 -5.05
CA VAL A 32 3.52 3.39 -5.97
C VAL A 32 3.30 4.11 -7.30
N TYR A 33 2.09 4.08 -7.85
CA TYR A 33 1.75 4.86 -9.05
C TYR A 33 1.93 6.38 -8.80
N ILE A 34 1.48 6.87 -7.64
CA ILE A 34 1.63 8.28 -7.26
C ILE A 34 3.08 8.64 -6.92
N LEU A 35 3.89 7.71 -6.42
CA LEU A 35 5.32 7.92 -6.13
C LEU A 35 6.12 8.21 -7.41
N GLU A 36 5.86 7.48 -8.50
CA GLU A 36 6.43 7.80 -9.83
C GLU A 36 5.90 9.15 -10.35
N HIS A 37 4.61 9.45 -10.16
CA HIS A 37 4.02 10.74 -10.54
C HIS A 37 4.59 11.91 -9.72
N ASP A 38 5.00 11.66 -8.47
CA ASP A 38 5.69 12.61 -7.59
C ASP A 38 7.10 12.88 -8.10
N ARG A 39 7.86 11.84 -8.47
CA ARG A 39 9.17 11.96 -9.15
C ARG A 39 9.05 12.83 -10.41
N GLN A 40 8.12 12.49 -11.30
CA GLN A 40 7.86 13.22 -12.55
C GLN A 40 7.49 14.70 -12.34
N LYS A 41 6.88 15.05 -11.19
CA LYS A 41 6.47 16.42 -10.85
C LYS A 41 7.36 17.10 -9.82
N ASN A 42 8.53 16.53 -9.49
CA ASN A 42 9.46 17.03 -8.47
C ASN A 42 8.79 17.29 -7.10
N ARG A 43 7.78 16.48 -6.74
CA ARG A 43 7.04 16.57 -5.48
C ARG A 43 7.77 15.80 -4.38
N LEU A 44 8.74 16.48 -3.75
CA LEU A 44 9.59 15.91 -2.71
C LEU A 44 9.13 16.33 -1.30
N GLY A 45 9.42 15.47 -0.30
CA GLY A 45 9.13 15.73 1.11
C GLY A 45 7.66 16.05 1.36
N THR A 46 7.37 17.18 2.00
CA THR A 46 6.00 17.67 2.31
C THR A 46 5.13 17.95 1.09
N LYS A 47 5.68 17.93 -0.14
CA LYS A 47 4.91 18.05 -1.38
C LYS A 47 4.48 16.70 -1.97
N SER A 48 5.02 15.59 -1.46
CA SER A 48 4.71 14.23 -1.95
C SER A 48 3.29 13.82 -1.56
N LEU A 49 2.59 13.17 -2.49
CA LEU A 49 1.19 12.74 -2.37
C LEU A 49 1.05 11.22 -2.20
N SER A 50 2.13 10.45 -2.39
CA SER A 50 2.13 8.99 -2.18
C SER A 50 2.09 8.51 -0.72
N PRO A 51 2.69 9.18 0.30
CA PRO A 51 2.80 8.61 1.64
C PRO A 51 1.47 8.20 2.32
N PRO A 52 0.39 9.00 2.26
CA PRO A 52 -0.89 8.65 2.89
C PRO A 52 -1.47 7.29 2.45
N TRP A 53 -1.15 6.83 1.24
CA TRP A 53 -1.68 5.59 0.67
C TRP A 53 -1.15 4.31 1.33
N TRP A 54 0.03 4.39 1.97
CA TRP A 54 0.60 3.28 2.76
C TRP A 54 0.59 3.58 4.27
N GLU A 55 0.78 4.83 4.68
CA GLU A 55 0.80 5.24 6.10
C GLU A 55 -0.55 4.98 6.80
N PHE A 56 -1.67 5.17 6.09
CA PHE A 56 -3.01 4.86 6.59
C PHE A 56 -3.17 3.39 7.01
N PHE A 57 -2.45 2.47 6.35
CA PHE A 57 -2.41 1.04 6.67
C PHE A 57 -1.17 0.63 7.47
N HIS A 58 -0.48 1.60 8.08
CA HIS A 58 0.75 1.43 8.86
C HIS A 58 1.94 0.83 8.08
N PHE A 59 1.87 0.82 6.75
CA PHE A 59 3.01 0.51 5.89
C PHE A 59 3.89 1.75 5.72
N HIS A 60 5.18 1.55 5.53
CA HIS A 60 6.17 2.58 5.26
C HIS A 60 7.00 2.17 4.03
N LEU A 61 7.44 3.14 3.23
CA LEU A 61 8.35 2.89 2.12
C LEU A 61 9.71 2.40 2.65
N HIS A 62 10.10 1.18 2.27
CA HIS A 62 11.37 0.55 2.68
C HIS A 62 12.43 0.75 1.60
N ASN A 63 12.12 0.38 0.35
CA ASN A 63 12.94 0.64 -0.83
C ASN A 63 12.05 0.97 -2.03
N VAL A 64 12.59 1.74 -2.97
CA VAL A 64 12.00 1.95 -4.31
C VAL A 64 12.70 1.01 -5.30
N LEU A 65 11.94 0.41 -6.21
CA LEU A 65 12.46 -0.35 -7.34
C LEU A 65 12.51 0.58 -8.56
N VAL A 66 13.72 0.84 -9.05
CA VAL A 66 14.00 1.82 -10.10
C VAL A 66 14.57 1.13 -11.33
N ASP A 67 14.05 1.45 -12.51
CA ASP A 67 14.54 0.95 -13.78
C ASP A 67 15.87 1.64 -14.14
N SER A 68 16.89 0.87 -14.53
CA SER A 68 18.21 1.39 -14.89
C SER A 68 18.26 2.06 -16.27
N ALA A 69 17.23 1.88 -17.11
CA ALA A 69 17.16 2.45 -18.47
C ALA A 69 16.48 3.84 -18.52
N ASP A 70 15.34 4.02 -17.83
CA ASP A 70 14.59 5.29 -17.83
C ASP A 70 14.52 6.01 -16.46
N PHE A 71 15.19 5.46 -15.43
CA PHE A 71 15.16 5.91 -14.04
C PHE A 71 13.75 6.02 -13.44
N SER A 72 12.75 5.35 -14.01
CA SER A 72 11.39 5.36 -13.50
C SER A 72 11.20 4.35 -12.36
N MET A 73 10.35 4.73 -11.40
CA MET A 73 10.07 3.92 -10.21
C MET A 73 8.99 2.90 -10.57
N PHE A 74 9.37 1.68 -10.94
CA PHE A 74 8.43 0.64 -11.41
C PHE A 74 7.77 -0.15 -10.27
N GLY A 75 8.35 -0.10 -9.07
CA GLY A 75 7.80 -0.75 -7.88
C GLY A 75 8.32 -0.17 -6.58
N ALA A 76 7.87 -0.74 -5.46
CA ALA A 76 8.38 -0.46 -4.12
C ALA A 76 8.29 -1.69 -3.23
N ILE A 77 9.20 -1.76 -2.25
CA ILE A 77 9.09 -2.63 -1.07
C ILE A 77 8.53 -1.77 0.07
N LEU A 78 7.48 -2.25 0.70
CA LEU A 78 6.73 -1.57 1.75
C LEU A 78 6.78 -2.42 3.04
N GLU A 79 7.23 -1.83 4.14
CA GLU A 79 7.37 -2.48 5.45
C GLU A 79 6.21 -2.11 6.38
N LEU A 80 5.55 -3.10 6.97
CA LEU A 80 4.56 -2.90 8.03
C LEU A 80 5.24 -2.48 9.33
N ARG A 81 4.90 -1.29 9.83
CA ARG A 81 5.41 -0.74 11.10
C ARG A 81 4.24 -0.31 11.99
N LEU A 82 3.82 -1.23 12.85
CA LEU A 82 2.73 -1.00 13.78
C LEU A 82 3.15 -0.04 14.91
N PRO A 83 2.27 0.86 15.39
CA PRO A 83 2.49 1.60 16.62
C PRO A 83 2.74 0.68 17.83
N PRO A 84 3.51 1.09 18.86
CA PRO A 84 3.85 0.22 20.00
C PRO A 84 2.65 -0.37 20.76
N ASN A 85 1.56 0.40 20.85
CA ASN A 85 0.32 0.00 21.54
C ASN A 85 -0.72 -0.63 20.59
N TYR A 86 -0.35 -0.93 19.34
CA TYR A 86 -1.25 -1.57 18.39
C TYR A 86 -1.44 -3.05 18.74
N PRO A 87 -2.67 -3.57 18.93
CA PRO A 87 -2.83 -4.94 19.42
C PRO A 87 -2.39 -5.96 18.37
N LYS A 88 -1.49 -6.86 18.77
CA LYS A 88 -0.79 -7.79 17.85
C LYS A 88 -1.72 -8.76 17.11
N THR A 89 -2.91 -9.00 17.65
CA THR A 89 -4.02 -9.72 17.01
C THR A 89 -4.39 -9.17 15.63
N PHE A 90 -4.12 -7.89 15.35
CA PHE A 90 -4.52 -7.19 14.13
C PHE A 90 -3.43 -7.17 13.04
N ALA A 91 -2.24 -7.71 13.32
CA ALA A 91 -1.26 -8.07 12.30
C ALA A 91 -1.13 -9.60 12.12
N LEU A 92 -2.07 -10.36 12.71
CA LEU A 92 -2.12 -11.81 12.55
C LEU A 92 -2.35 -12.14 11.07
N ASN A 93 -1.39 -12.86 10.48
CA ASN A 93 -1.31 -13.21 9.06
C ASN A 93 -1.06 -12.02 8.10
N THR A 94 -0.86 -10.79 8.60
CA THR A 94 -0.47 -9.63 7.77
C THR A 94 1.02 -9.72 7.42
N PRO A 95 1.42 -9.60 6.14
CA PRO A 95 2.83 -9.72 5.75
C PRO A 95 3.65 -8.54 6.25
N LYS A 96 4.84 -8.79 6.80
CA LYS A 96 5.76 -7.73 7.24
C LYS A 96 6.24 -6.88 6.06
N TYR A 97 6.45 -7.50 4.89
CA TYR A 97 6.87 -6.80 3.67
C TYR A 97 5.90 -7.11 2.53
N VAL A 98 5.54 -6.08 1.76
CA VAL A 98 4.79 -6.19 0.52
C VAL A 98 5.62 -5.60 -0.60
N ILE A 99 5.72 -6.30 -1.74
CA ILE A 99 6.27 -5.74 -2.98
C ILE A 99 5.09 -5.31 -3.84
N ALA A 100 5.01 -4.02 -4.16
CA ALA A 100 3.98 -3.45 -5.01
C ALA A 100 4.61 -2.95 -6.31
N PHE A 101 4.11 -3.41 -7.45
CA PHE A 101 4.53 -2.98 -8.78
C PHE A 101 3.44 -2.10 -9.42
N ARG A 102 3.83 -1.06 -10.17
CA ARG A 102 2.91 -0.42 -11.11
C ARG A 102 3.02 -1.11 -12.48
N VAL A 103 1.89 -1.48 -13.06
CA VAL A 103 1.85 -1.94 -14.45
C VAL A 103 1.92 -0.71 -15.36
N ARG A 104 3.00 -0.55 -16.13
CA ARG A 104 2.98 0.29 -17.34
C ARG A 104 2.27 -0.54 -18.40
N ALA A 105 1.08 -0.10 -18.83
CA ALA A 105 0.49 -0.64 -20.04
C ALA A 105 1.28 -0.08 -21.22
N GLU A 106 1.93 -0.95 -22.00
CA GLU A 106 2.54 -0.54 -23.26
C GLU A 106 1.44 -0.42 -24.31
N THR A 107 1.16 0.82 -24.72
CA THR A 107 0.36 1.09 -25.91
C THR A 107 1.22 0.84 -27.14
N SER A 108 0.95 -0.24 -27.85
CA SER A 108 1.44 -0.47 -29.22
C SER A 108 0.84 0.52 -30.22
#